data_AF-A0A7S0YWD3-F1
#
_entry.id   AF-A0A7S0YWD3-F1
#
_cell.length_a   1.000
_cell.length_b   1.000
_cell.length_c   1.000
_cell.angle_alpha   90.00
_cell.angle_beta   90.00
_cell.angle_gamma   90.00
#
_symmetry.space_group_name_H-M   'P 1'
#
loop_
_entity.id
_entity.type
_entity.pdbx_description
1 polymer ?
#
loop_
_entity_poly.entity_id
_entity_poly.type
_entity_poly.pdbx_seq_one_letter_code
_entity_poly.pdbx_strand_id
1 'polypeptide(L)'
;MASVGVRTVNELIGRTDLLKYDESTRNEKTKGLDLTPILTHALDLKGLLNPKAEVRNTTKQDHELEKHIDTTTLLPQAQPALKSKTPVVINAEIINTQRSSATILSHEVSKAYGAEGLPDDTITINFTGSAG
;
A
#
# COMPACT_ATOMS: atom_id res chain seq x y z
N MET A 1 2.45 -28.39 4.04
CA MET A 1 3.49 -27.98 3.07
C MET A 1 4.46 -29.13 2.82
N ALA A 2 5.18 -29.61 3.84
CA ALA A 2 6.03 -30.81 3.69
C ALA A 2 5.27 -32.05 3.16
N SER A 3 4.03 -32.27 3.62
CA SER A 3 3.14 -33.37 3.17
C SER A 3 2.77 -33.33 1.68
N VAL A 4 2.87 -32.15 1.05
CA VAL A 4 2.59 -31.95 -0.39
C VAL A 4 3.87 -31.62 -1.17
N GLY A 5 5.05 -31.82 -0.55
CA GLY A 5 6.35 -31.66 -1.21
C GLY A 5 6.80 -30.20 -1.43
N VAL A 6 6.21 -29.23 -0.72
CA VAL A 6 6.46 -27.80 -0.94
C VAL A 6 7.26 -27.21 0.24
N ARG A 7 8.27 -26.38 -0.06
CA ARG A 7 9.20 -25.85 0.95
C ARG A 7 8.80 -24.48 1.48
N THR A 8 8.19 -23.65 0.64
CA THR A 8 7.82 -22.27 0.99
C THR A 8 6.36 -21.96 0.64
N VAL A 9 5.79 -20.95 1.29
CA VAL A 9 4.43 -20.46 0.96
C VAL A 9 4.39 -19.92 -0.47
N ASN A 10 5.45 -19.28 -0.94
CA ASN A 10 5.53 -18.74 -2.30
C ASN A 10 5.39 -19.82 -3.38
N GLU A 11 5.87 -21.03 -3.11
CA GLU A 11 5.70 -22.19 -4.01
C GLU A 11 4.27 -22.77 -3.97
N LEU A 12 3.47 -22.43 -2.95
CA LEU A 12 2.10 -22.91 -2.76
C LEU A 12 1.05 -21.98 -3.38
N ILE A 13 1.32 -20.68 -3.42
CA ILE A 13 0.38 -19.67 -3.95
C ILE A 13 0.05 -19.99 -5.41
N GLY A 14 -1.25 -20.13 -5.71
CA GLY A 14 -1.75 -20.43 -7.05
C GLY A 14 -1.75 -21.92 -7.44
N ARG A 15 -1.23 -22.83 -6.61
CA ARG A 15 -1.19 -24.28 -6.88
C ARG A 15 -2.55 -24.97 -6.72
N THR A 16 -3.48 -24.68 -7.63
CA THR A 16 -4.80 -25.32 -7.64
C THR A 16 -4.73 -26.82 -7.96
N ASP A 17 -3.63 -27.28 -8.56
CA ASP A 17 -3.32 -28.70 -8.79
C ASP A 17 -3.14 -29.50 -7.48
N LEU A 18 -2.86 -28.82 -6.36
CA LEU A 18 -2.80 -29.43 -5.04
C LEU A 18 -4.16 -29.46 -4.32
N LEU A 19 -5.20 -28.89 -4.94
CA LEU A 19 -6.55 -28.85 -4.40
C LEU A 19 -7.43 -29.85 -5.12
N LYS A 20 -8.28 -30.52 -4.34
CA LYS A 20 -9.37 -31.34 -4.86
C LYS A 20 -10.61 -31.11 -4.03
N TYR A 21 -11.77 -31.17 -4.67
CA TYR A 21 -13.02 -31.21 -3.94
C TYR A 21 -13.17 -32.57 -3.24
N ASP A 22 -13.65 -32.55 -2.00
CA ASP A 22 -13.98 -33.76 -1.27
C ASP A 22 -15.44 -34.15 -1.56
N GLU A 23 -15.60 -35.13 -2.45
CA GLU A 23 -16.92 -35.61 -2.86
C GLU A 23 -17.74 -36.23 -1.71
N SER A 24 -17.10 -36.67 -0.62
CA SER A 24 -17.80 -37.23 0.54
C SER A 24 -18.68 -36.21 1.27
N THR A 25 -18.42 -34.92 1.07
CA THR A 25 -19.18 -33.81 1.66
C THR A 25 -20.42 -33.42 0.87
N ARG A 26 -20.67 -34.06 -0.29
CA ARG A 26 -21.75 -33.71 -1.21
C ARG A 26 -23.11 -34.15 -0.65
N ASN A 27 -24.09 -33.27 -0.73
CA ASN A 27 -25.46 -33.54 -0.28
C ASN A 27 -26.47 -33.09 -1.35
N GLU A 28 -27.76 -33.33 -1.11
CA GLU A 28 -28.81 -33.01 -2.08
C GLU A 28 -28.84 -31.54 -2.48
N LYS A 29 -28.46 -30.62 -1.57
CA LYS A 29 -28.43 -29.18 -1.81
C LYS A 29 -27.19 -28.74 -2.59
N THR A 30 -26.08 -29.47 -2.51
CA THR A 30 -24.82 -29.14 -3.19
C THR A 30 -24.58 -29.96 -4.46
N LYS A 31 -25.50 -30.86 -4.82
CA LYS A 31 -25.38 -31.75 -5.99
C LYS A 31 -25.13 -31.00 -7.30
N GLY A 32 -25.72 -29.82 -7.48
CA GLY A 32 -25.57 -29.00 -8.68
C GLY A 32 -24.35 -28.07 -8.72
N LEU A 33 -23.54 -28.01 -7.66
CA LEU A 33 -22.39 -27.09 -7.63
C LEU A 33 -21.27 -27.60 -8.55
N ASP A 34 -20.81 -26.71 -9.42
CA ASP A 34 -19.59 -26.87 -10.21
C ASP A 34 -18.49 -25.99 -9.61
N LEU A 35 -17.46 -26.63 -9.05
CA LEU A 35 -16.29 -25.95 -8.47
C LEU A 35 -15.12 -25.84 -9.45
N THR A 36 -15.28 -26.31 -10.69
CA THR A 36 -14.25 -26.19 -11.74
C THR A 36 -13.75 -24.74 -11.88
N PRO A 37 -14.61 -23.69 -11.84
CA PRO A 37 -14.13 -22.31 -11.97
C PRO A 37 -13.15 -21.86 -10.87
N ILE A 38 -13.25 -22.41 -9.66
CA ILE A 38 -12.36 -22.06 -8.53
C ILE A 38 -11.14 -22.99 -8.42
N LEU A 39 -11.19 -24.18 -9.03
CA LEU A 39 -10.09 -25.14 -9.08
C LEU A 39 -9.25 -25.02 -10.37
N THR A 40 -9.74 -24.31 -11.37
CA THR A 40 -8.97 -23.99 -12.58
C THR A 40 -7.79 -23.10 -12.20
N HIS A 41 -6.60 -23.47 -12.67
CA HIS A 41 -5.42 -22.67 -12.44
C HIS A 41 -5.59 -21.27 -13.07
N ALA A 42 -5.18 -20.22 -12.35
CA ALA A 42 -5.47 -18.85 -12.74
C ALA A 42 -4.96 -18.50 -14.16
N LEU A 43 -3.81 -19.07 -14.58
CA LEU A 43 -3.25 -18.83 -15.91
C LEU A 43 -4.01 -19.54 -17.04
N ASP A 44 -4.83 -20.55 -16.72
CA ASP A 44 -5.61 -21.32 -17.68
C ASP A 44 -7.03 -20.73 -17.85
N LEU A 45 -7.38 -19.71 -17.06
CA LEU A 45 -8.67 -19.04 -17.16
C LEU A 45 -8.79 -18.27 -18.49
N LYS A 46 -9.92 -18.48 -19.17
CA LYS A 46 -10.29 -17.71 -20.35
C LYS A 46 -10.52 -16.25 -19.96
N GLY A 47 -9.89 -15.33 -20.69
CA GLY A 47 -10.02 -13.88 -20.43
C GLY A 47 -8.92 -13.28 -19.55
N LEU A 48 -7.77 -13.97 -19.42
CA LEU A 48 -6.60 -13.40 -18.75
C LEU A 48 -6.17 -12.09 -19.44
N LEU A 49 -6.35 -10.96 -18.74
CA LEU A 49 -6.05 -9.63 -19.27
C LEU A 49 -4.55 -9.40 -19.50
N ASN A 50 -3.70 -10.09 -18.73
CA ASN A 50 -2.25 -10.00 -18.84
C ASN A 50 -1.63 -11.41 -18.88
N PRO A 51 -1.17 -11.88 -20.07
CA PRO A 51 -0.49 -13.17 -20.24
C PRO A 51 0.79 -13.36 -19.40
N LYS A 52 1.36 -12.26 -18.89
CA LYS A 52 2.55 -12.25 -18.03
C LYS A 52 2.21 -12.09 -16.55
N ALA A 53 0.93 -12.14 -16.18
CA ALA A 53 0.53 -12.05 -14.78
C ALA A 53 1.10 -13.24 -13.99
N GLU A 54 1.75 -12.93 -12.88
CA GLU A 54 2.22 -13.93 -11.93
C GLU A 54 1.07 -14.32 -10.99
N VAL A 55 1.01 -15.58 -10.57
CA VAL A 55 -0.01 -16.08 -9.62
C VAL A 55 0.23 -15.62 -8.18
N ARG A 56 1.38 -15.01 -7.92
CA ARG A 56 1.84 -14.56 -6.60
C ARG A 56 2.33 -13.13 -6.66
N ASN A 57 2.45 -12.49 -5.50
CA ASN A 57 3.03 -11.16 -5.42
C ASN A 57 4.52 -11.19 -5.81
N THR A 58 4.87 -10.57 -6.94
CA THR A 58 6.25 -10.44 -7.46
C THR A 58 6.72 -9.00 -7.55
N THR A 59 5.80 -8.04 -7.36
CA THR A 59 6.07 -6.61 -7.55
C THR A 59 5.67 -5.86 -6.29
N LYS A 60 6.54 -4.94 -5.88
CA LYS A 60 6.26 -3.97 -4.81
C LYS A 60 5.54 -2.77 -5.39
N GLN A 61 4.72 -2.12 -4.57
CA GLN A 61 4.14 -0.84 -4.93
C GLN A 61 5.20 0.24 -4.74
N ASP A 62 5.38 1.06 -5.77
CA ASP A 62 6.13 2.31 -5.68
C ASP A 62 5.12 3.44 -5.61
N HIS A 63 5.13 4.18 -4.50
CA HIS A 63 4.23 5.28 -4.24
C HIS A 63 4.86 6.64 -4.56
N GLU A 64 6.11 6.65 -5.07
CA GLU A 64 6.86 7.85 -5.44
C GLU A 64 6.89 8.90 -4.31
N LEU A 65 6.93 8.48 -3.05
CA LEU A 65 6.89 9.36 -1.88
C LEU A 65 8.09 10.32 -1.84
N GLU A 66 9.20 9.95 -2.48
CA GLU A 66 10.37 10.79 -2.67
C GLU A 66 10.11 12.00 -3.56
N LYS A 67 9.09 11.95 -4.43
CA LYS A 67 8.67 13.07 -5.29
C LYS A 67 7.58 13.93 -4.65
N HIS A 68 6.99 13.48 -3.54
CA HIS A 68 5.93 14.19 -2.84
C HIS A 68 6.44 15.54 -2.29
N ILE A 69 5.56 16.55 -2.27
CA ILE A 69 5.90 17.92 -1.80
C ILE A 69 6.44 17.93 -0.37
N ASP A 70 5.96 17.01 0.47
CA ASP A 70 6.46 16.89 1.84
C ASP A 70 7.93 16.51 1.86
N THR A 71 8.34 15.55 1.03
CA THR A 71 9.71 15.05 1.00
C THR A 71 10.64 16.03 0.28
N THR A 72 10.17 16.63 -0.81
CA THR A 72 10.99 17.50 -1.66
C THR A 72 11.13 18.92 -1.11
N THR A 73 10.11 19.43 -0.42
CA THR A 73 10.04 20.85 -0.04
C THR A 73 9.81 21.05 1.45
N LEU A 74 8.78 20.44 2.05
CA LEU A 74 8.35 20.81 3.41
C LEU A 74 9.28 20.26 4.49
N LEU A 75 9.63 18.98 4.46
CA LEU A 75 10.51 18.34 5.44
C LEU A 75 11.91 18.96 5.51
N PRO A 76 12.59 19.26 4.38
CA PRO A 76 13.87 19.97 4.41
C PRO A 76 13.77 21.33 5.10
N GLN A 77 12.72 22.10 4.81
CA GLN A 77 12.54 23.44 5.39
C GLN A 77 12.06 23.40 6.85
N ALA A 78 11.35 22.34 7.25
CA ALA A 78 10.88 22.14 8.61
C ALA A 78 11.93 21.55 9.57
N GLN A 79 13.13 21.20 9.09
CA GLN A 79 14.19 20.63 9.93
C GLN A 79 14.51 21.44 11.21
N PRO A 80 14.57 22.79 11.18
CA PRO A 80 14.81 23.58 12.40
C PRO A 80 13.68 23.41 13.44
N ALA A 81 12.43 23.36 12.99
CA ALA A 81 11.29 23.09 13.87
C ALA A 81 11.34 21.67 14.44
N LEU A 82 11.65 20.67 13.60
CA LEU A 82 11.70 19.28 14.01
C LEU A 82 12.85 18.95 14.97
N LYS A 83 13.99 19.65 14.88
CA LYS A 83 15.17 19.37 15.72
C LYS A 83 15.26 20.23 16.97
N SER A 84 14.91 21.51 16.87
CA SER A 84 15.13 22.50 17.92
C SER A 84 13.89 23.29 18.29
N LYS A 85 12.70 22.87 17.83
CA LYS A 85 11.42 23.57 18.07
C LYS A 85 11.47 25.04 17.65
N THR A 86 12.31 25.37 16.68
CA THR A 86 12.47 26.73 16.19
C THR A 86 11.31 27.06 15.25
N PRO A 87 10.56 28.17 15.48
CA PRO A 87 9.48 28.56 14.59
C PRO A 87 9.96 28.77 13.15
N VAL A 88 9.25 28.19 12.18
CA VAL A 88 9.55 28.33 10.75
C VAL A 88 8.29 28.70 9.97
N VAL A 89 8.49 29.53 8.95
CA VAL A 89 7.46 29.86 7.96
C VAL A 89 7.92 29.38 6.59
N ILE A 90 7.14 28.50 5.98
CA ILE A 90 7.43 27.86 4.70
C ILE A 90 6.44 28.40 3.67
N ASN A 91 6.94 28.97 2.58
CA ASN A 91 6.09 29.39 1.45
C ASN A 91 6.31 28.40 0.30
N ALA A 92 5.24 27.79 -0.20
CA ALA A 92 5.33 26.76 -1.23
C ALA A 92 4.18 26.89 -2.24
N GLU A 93 4.45 26.56 -3.51
CA GLU A 93 3.40 26.41 -4.51
C GLU A 93 2.76 25.01 -4.40
N ILE A 94 1.45 24.93 -4.63
CA ILE A 94 0.69 23.66 -4.59
C ILE A 94 -0.18 23.50 -5.83
N ILE A 95 -0.25 22.27 -6.36
CA ILE A 95 -1.10 21.89 -7.49
C ILE A 95 -2.05 20.76 -7.13
N ASN A 96 -3.16 20.63 -7.88
CA ASN A 96 -4.26 19.72 -7.56
C ASN A 96 -3.91 18.22 -7.57
N THR A 97 -2.75 17.83 -8.13
CA THR A 97 -2.27 16.46 -8.10
C THR A 97 -1.51 16.13 -6.80
N GLN A 98 -1.07 17.16 -6.07
CA GLN A 98 -0.41 17.03 -4.77
C GLN A 98 -1.49 16.92 -3.68
N ARG A 99 -1.77 15.66 -3.31
CA ARG A 99 -2.79 15.29 -2.33
C ARG A 99 -2.14 14.90 -1.02
N SER A 100 -2.84 15.14 0.09
CA SER A 100 -2.32 14.82 1.43
C SER A 100 -1.04 15.61 1.78
N SER A 101 -0.89 16.81 1.23
CA SER A 101 0.20 17.73 1.59
C SER A 101 0.27 17.97 3.10
N ALA A 102 1.49 18.09 3.61
CA ALA A 102 1.87 18.17 5.02
C ALA A 102 1.62 16.91 5.87
N THR A 103 1.11 15.79 5.31
CA THR A 103 0.82 14.59 6.10
C THR A 103 2.09 13.87 6.55
N ILE A 104 3.11 13.75 5.70
CA ILE A 104 4.40 13.16 6.10
C ILE A 104 5.08 14.06 7.13
N LEU A 105 4.98 15.38 6.96
CA LEU A 105 5.49 16.33 7.96
C LEU A 105 4.78 16.17 9.31
N SER A 106 3.45 16.05 9.30
CA SER A 106 2.64 15.80 10.49
C SER A 106 3.02 14.48 11.18
N HIS A 107 3.31 13.44 10.39
CA HIS A 107 3.83 12.18 10.90
C HIS A 107 5.18 12.37 11.61
N GLU A 108 6.12 13.10 11.01
CA GLU A 108 7.44 13.34 11.63
C GLU A 108 7.32 14.16 12.93
N VAL A 109 6.41 15.14 13.00
CA VAL A 109 6.09 15.85 14.25
C VAL A 109 5.55 14.87 15.30
N SER A 110 4.54 14.09 14.94
CA SER A 110 3.91 13.13 15.86
C SER A 110 4.87 12.05 16.33
N LYS A 111 5.77 11.59 15.45
CA LYS A 111 6.79 10.60 15.75
C LYS A 111 7.86 11.14 16.70
N ALA A 112 8.23 12.41 16.56
CA ALA A 112 9.24 13.05 17.40
C ALA A 112 8.69 13.50 18.75
N TYR A 113 7.45 13.99 18.80
CA TYR A 113 6.90 14.69 19.98
C TYR A 113 5.63 14.05 20.57
N GLY A 114 5.12 12.98 19.96
CA GLY A 114 3.93 12.29 20.45
C GLY A 114 2.70 13.19 20.49
N ALA A 115 1.82 12.93 21.46
CA ALA A 115 0.56 13.65 21.62
C ALA A 115 0.73 15.12 22.06
N GLU A 116 1.85 15.48 22.71
CA GLU A 116 2.12 16.87 23.11
C GLU A 116 2.46 17.75 21.91
N GLY A 117 3.07 17.18 20.87
CA GLY A 117 3.40 17.90 19.64
C GLY A 117 4.44 19.01 19.82
N LEU A 118 4.45 19.92 18.85
CA LEU A 118 5.22 21.16 18.91
C LEU A 118 4.36 22.27 19.54
N PRO A 119 4.99 23.29 20.14
CA PRO A 119 4.28 24.51 20.50
C PRO A 119 3.51 25.08 19.30
N ASP A 120 2.40 25.75 19.58
CA ASP A 120 1.61 26.43 18.56
C ASP A 120 2.48 27.37 17.70
N ASP A 121 2.13 27.48 16.42
CA ASP A 121 2.81 28.31 15.42
C ASP A 121 4.31 27.99 15.21
N THR A 122 4.79 26.81 15.64
CA THR A 122 6.18 26.39 15.37
C THR A 122 6.41 26.09 13.88
N ILE A 123 5.39 25.65 13.14
CA ILE A 123 5.48 25.42 11.70
C ILE A 123 4.26 26.05 11.03
N THR A 124 4.50 27.10 10.25
CA THR A 124 3.47 27.74 9.42
C THR A 124 3.79 27.49 7.95
N ILE A 125 2.83 26.95 7.21
CA ILE A 125 2.99 26.70 5.76
C ILE A 125 1.98 27.54 5.00
N ASN A 126 2.48 28.44 4.16
CA ASN A 126 1.67 29.25 3.25
C ASN A 126 1.72 28.62 1.86
N PHE A 127 0.60 28.03 1.45
CA PHE A 127 0.47 27.49 0.11
C PHE A 127 -0.12 28.50 -0.87
N THR A 128 0.45 28.57 -2.07
CA THR A 128 -0.10 29.33 -3.21
C THR A 128 -0.45 28.38 -4.34
N GLY A 129 -1.73 28.35 -4.74
CA GLY A 129 -2.20 27.50 -5.84
C GLY A 129 -3.50 26.77 -5.51
N SER A 130 -3.60 25.50 -5.92
CA SER A 130 -4.80 24.68 -5.74
C SER A 130 -4.45 23.35 -5.08
N ALA A 131 -4.94 23.12 -3.86
CA ALA A 131 -4.73 21.88 -3.13
C ALA A 131 -5.61 20.75 -3.69
N GLY A 132 -5.05 19.54 -3.77
CA GLY A 132 -5.72 18.33 -4.26
C GLY A 132 -6.38 17.49 -3.18
#